data_AF-A0A820G962-F1
#
_entry.id   AF-A0A820G962-F1
#
_cell.length_a   1.000
_cell.length_b   1.000
_cell.length_c   1.000
_cell.angle_alpha   90.00
_cell.angle_beta   90.00
_cell.angle_gamma   90.00
#
_symmetry.space_group_name_H-M   'P 1'
#
loop_
_entity.id
_entity.type
_entity.pdbx_description
1 polymer ?
#
loop_
_entity_poly.entity_id
_entity_poly.type
_entity_poly.pdbx_seq_one_letter_code
_entity_poly.pdbx_strand_id
1 'polypeptide(L)'
;SSDDVRCTFVERGYYVNCYIDYYSQGINLCHIYSLPFTMKRMRHVTNSFPDGLFISVHKLTLHDLWIPFEHDFFVKISKSFPLISQLALLNVWKQEKKVRDQLNEHEQTFSIIEYSHLVEIDLNCAHVDYVKQFLFNSKTRLPSLNTLYVNYQDLMTTTENFTNDLARENCKSEKYYF
;
A
#
# COMPACT_ATOMS: atom_id res chain seq x y z
N SER A 1 17.81 15.70 -12.67
CA SER A 1 16.44 15.89 -12.16
C SER A 1 15.49 14.96 -12.93
N SER A 2 14.24 14.77 -12.48
CA SER A 2 13.24 14.03 -13.27
C SER A 2 12.99 14.70 -14.63
N ASP A 3 13.09 16.03 -14.71
CA ASP A 3 12.95 16.75 -15.98
C ASP A 3 14.07 16.43 -16.97
N ASP A 4 15.33 16.36 -16.51
CA ASP A 4 16.45 16.01 -17.40
C ASP A 4 16.27 14.60 -18.00
N VAL A 5 15.80 13.65 -17.19
CA VAL A 5 15.48 12.30 -17.65
C VAL A 5 14.37 12.37 -18.69
N ARG A 6 13.24 13.01 -18.36
CA ARG A 6 12.10 13.14 -19.27
C ARG A 6 12.49 13.80 -20.59
N CYS A 7 13.23 14.91 -20.57
CA CYS A 7 13.71 15.62 -21.76
C CYS A 7 14.54 14.70 -22.66
N THR A 8 15.45 13.91 -22.09
CA THR A 8 16.29 12.97 -22.85
C THR A 8 15.46 11.94 -23.63
N PHE A 9 14.36 11.44 -23.05
CA PHE A 9 13.48 10.50 -23.75
C PHE A 9 12.60 11.18 -24.80
N VAL A 10 12.10 12.38 -24.49
CA VAL A 10 11.27 13.17 -25.42
C VAL A 10 12.07 13.56 -26.66
N GLU A 11 13.33 13.97 -26.52
CA GLU A 11 14.23 14.27 -27.65
C GLU A 11 14.45 13.06 -28.58
N ARG A 12 14.28 11.85 -28.05
CA ARG A 12 14.37 10.58 -28.81
C ARG A 12 13.03 10.10 -29.33
N GLY A 13 11.96 10.89 -29.20
CA GLY A 13 10.61 10.57 -29.68
C GLY A 13 9.79 9.68 -28.76
N TYR A 14 10.22 9.45 -27.51
CA TYR A 14 9.44 8.67 -26.55
C TYR A 14 8.54 9.57 -25.71
N TYR A 15 7.27 9.17 -25.56
CA TYR A 15 6.32 9.85 -24.68
C TYR A 15 6.29 9.14 -23.32
N VAL A 16 7.06 9.67 -22.36
CA VAL A 16 7.25 9.09 -21.04
C VAL A 16 7.05 10.12 -19.93
N ASN A 17 6.79 9.62 -18.73
CA ASN A 17 6.93 10.37 -17.49
C ASN A 17 7.84 9.60 -16.54
N CYS A 18 8.35 10.29 -15.52
CA CYS A 18 9.23 9.68 -14.55
C CYS A 18 9.21 10.40 -13.21
N TYR A 19 9.61 9.68 -12.16
CA TYR A 19 9.99 10.28 -10.90
C TYR A 19 11.24 9.60 -10.36
N ILE A 20 12.00 10.34 -9.56
CA ILE A 20 13.18 9.84 -8.88
C ILE A 20 12.82 9.66 -7.42
N ASP A 21 13.09 8.46 -6.94
CA ASP A 21 13.06 8.13 -5.53
C ASP A 21 14.48 8.20 -4.97
N TYR A 22 14.62 8.85 -3.82
CA TYR A 22 15.89 9.14 -3.17
C TYR A 22 15.98 8.31 -1.89
N TYR A 23 16.76 7.23 -1.90
CA TYR A 23 17.01 6.43 -0.70
C TYR A 23 17.98 7.17 0.23
N SER A 24 17.85 6.96 1.53
CA SER A 24 18.67 7.59 2.59
C SER A 24 20.15 7.18 2.63
N GLN A 25 20.69 6.55 1.58
CA GLN A 25 22.11 6.18 1.45
C GLN A 25 22.71 6.47 0.06
N GLY A 26 22.10 7.40 -0.70
CA GLY A 26 22.64 7.84 -1.99
C GLY A 26 22.37 6.90 -3.17
N ILE A 27 21.57 5.85 -2.98
CA ILE A 27 20.99 5.08 -4.07
C ILE A 27 19.75 5.84 -4.55
N ASN A 28 19.67 6.10 -5.85
CA ASN A 28 18.50 6.73 -6.47
C ASN A 28 17.83 5.72 -7.39
N LEU A 29 16.52 5.53 -7.25
CA LEU A 29 15.74 4.74 -8.19
C LEU A 29 14.93 5.67 -9.08
N CYS A 30 15.17 5.58 -10.38
CA CYS A 30 14.38 6.32 -11.36
C CYS A 30 13.29 5.42 -11.91
N HIS A 31 12.03 5.79 -11.66
CA HIS A 31 10.87 5.14 -12.27
C HIS A 31 10.55 5.87 -13.57
N ILE A 32 10.65 5.17 -14.69
CA ILE A 32 10.34 5.70 -16.02
C ILE A 32 9.23 4.86 -16.62
N TYR A 33 8.20 5.50 -17.17
CA TYR A 33 7.06 4.80 -17.72
C TYR A 33 6.44 5.55 -18.91
N SER A 34 5.84 4.79 -19.82
CA SER A 34 5.19 5.33 -21.00
C SER A 34 3.87 6.04 -20.67
N LEU A 35 3.50 6.96 -21.55
CA LEU A 35 2.20 7.60 -21.57
C LEU A 35 1.47 7.21 -22.89
N PRO A 36 0.22 6.74 -22.85
CA PRO A 36 -0.51 6.34 -21.65
C PRO A 36 0.17 5.14 -20.96
N PHE A 37 0.01 5.07 -19.63
CA PHE A 37 0.59 3.98 -18.84
C PHE A 37 -0.18 2.68 -19.11
N THR A 38 0.50 1.67 -19.64
CA THR A 38 -0.10 0.38 -20.02
C THR A 38 0.39 -0.81 -19.20
N MET A 39 1.32 -0.59 -18.27
CA MET A 39 1.90 -1.68 -17.49
C MET A 39 0.90 -2.20 -16.44
N LYS A 40 0.82 -3.53 -16.31
CA LYS A 40 -0.08 -4.16 -15.32
C LYS A 40 0.50 -4.26 -13.91
N ARG A 41 1.80 -3.98 -13.76
CA ARG A 41 2.55 -4.19 -12.53
C ARG A 41 3.43 -2.99 -12.26
N MET A 42 3.45 -2.54 -11.01
CA MET A 42 4.35 -1.50 -10.52
C MET A 42 5.02 -2.01 -9.24
N ARG A 43 6.34 -1.87 -9.16
CA ARG A 43 7.15 -2.39 -8.06
C ARG A 43 7.98 -1.29 -7.42
N HIS A 44 8.34 -1.49 -6.16
CA HIS A 44 9.20 -0.59 -5.39
C HIS A 44 8.60 0.82 -5.26
N VAL A 45 7.30 0.91 -4.99
CA VAL A 45 6.67 2.20 -4.67
C VAL A 45 6.93 2.54 -3.21
N THR A 46 7.38 3.76 -2.96
CA THR A 46 7.90 4.22 -1.67
C THR A 46 7.20 5.49 -1.22
N ASN A 47 7.57 6.06 -0.07
CA ASN A 47 6.97 7.31 0.41
C ASN A 47 7.20 8.51 -0.53
N SER A 48 8.20 8.45 -1.41
CA SER A 48 8.48 9.50 -2.40
C SER A 48 7.59 9.44 -3.64
N PHE A 49 6.66 8.48 -3.71
CA PHE A 49 5.70 8.37 -4.80
C PHE A 49 4.95 9.68 -5.01
N PRO A 50 4.96 10.29 -6.22
CA PRO A 50 4.45 11.64 -6.46
C PRO A 50 2.94 11.73 -6.64
N ASP A 51 2.18 10.64 -6.46
CA ASP A 51 0.77 10.49 -6.88
C ASP A 51 0.64 10.23 -8.41
N GLY A 52 -0.59 10.19 -8.90
CA GLY A 52 -0.96 9.95 -10.29
C GLY A 52 -2.04 8.88 -10.41
N LEU A 53 -2.66 8.78 -11.58
CA LEU A 53 -3.72 7.79 -11.83
C LEU A 53 -3.20 6.65 -12.71
N PHE A 54 -3.16 5.45 -12.15
CA PHE A 54 -2.57 4.25 -12.77
C PHE A 54 -3.60 3.13 -12.91
N ILE A 55 -4.66 3.38 -13.69
CA ILE A 55 -5.81 2.46 -13.86
C ILE A 55 -5.40 1.08 -14.38
N SER A 56 -4.36 0.98 -15.19
CA SER A 56 -3.91 -0.30 -15.77
C SER A 56 -3.10 -1.17 -14.80
N VAL A 57 -2.68 -0.64 -13.65
CA VAL A 57 -1.93 -1.39 -12.64
C VAL A 57 -2.87 -2.25 -11.81
N HIS A 58 -2.61 -3.55 -11.83
CA HIS A 58 -3.37 -4.53 -11.05
C HIS A 58 -2.53 -5.21 -9.95
N LYS A 59 -1.19 -5.12 -10.04
CA LYS A 59 -0.26 -5.67 -9.04
C LYS A 59 0.71 -4.60 -8.58
N LEU A 60 0.73 -4.33 -7.28
CA LEU A 60 1.56 -3.30 -6.67
C LEU A 60 2.47 -3.90 -5.60
N THR A 61 3.72 -3.45 -5.57
CA THR A 61 4.64 -3.73 -4.47
C THR A 61 5.06 -2.42 -3.81
N LEU A 62 4.71 -2.26 -2.54
CA LEU A 62 5.12 -1.15 -1.69
C LEU A 62 6.34 -1.58 -0.88
N HIS A 63 7.40 -0.78 -0.90
CA HIS A 63 8.64 -1.11 -0.20
C HIS A 63 9.43 0.14 0.17
N ASP A 64 9.60 0.41 1.45
CA ASP A 64 10.44 1.49 1.94
C ASP A 64 11.30 0.97 3.08
N LEU A 65 12.61 1.13 2.94
CA LEU A 65 13.61 0.52 3.83
C LEU A 65 13.77 1.28 5.14
N TRP A 66 13.29 2.52 5.22
CA TRP A 66 13.66 3.41 6.32
C TRP A 66 12.49 4.22 6.85
N ILE A 67 11.47 4.46 6.03
CA ILE A 67 10.34 5.30 6.40
C ILE A 67 9.08 4.42 6.51
N PRO A 68 8.36 4.43 7.64
CA PRO A 68 7.11 3.71 7.75
C PRO A 68 6.05 4.30 6.82
N PHE A 69 5.13 3.46 6.36
CA PHE A 69 3.99 3.94 5.59
C PHE A 69 2.86 4.34 6.53
N GLU A 70 2.46 5.61 6.51
CA GLU A 70 1.37 6.09 7.35
C GLU A 70 0.00 5.91 6.68
N HIS A 71 -1.08 6.06 7.44
CA HIS A 71 -2.45 5.91 6.92
C HIS A 71 -2.71 6.73 5.64
N ASP A 72 -2.28 7.99 5.60
CA ASP A 72 -2.44 8.88 4.45
C ASP A 72 -1.73 8.38 3.20
N PHE A 73 -0.64 7.63 3.35
CA PHE A 73 0.03 6.98 2.24
C PHE A 73 -0.90 5.92 1.62
N PHE A 74 -1.57 5.11 2.42
CA PHE A 74 -2.52 4.13 1.91
C PHE A 74 -3.77 4.79 1.28
N VAL A 75 -4.21 5.94 1.80
CA VAL A 75 -5.27 6.76 1.15
C VAL A 75 -4.82 7.21 -0.24
N LYS A 76 -3.55 7.63 -0.36
CA LYS A 76 -2.95 8.01 -1.64
C LYS A 76 -2.92 6.82 -2.59
N ILE A 77 -2.42 5.67 -2.14
CA ILE A 77 -2.35 4.44 -2.93
C ILE A 77 -3.73 4.01 -3.44
N SER A 78 -4.79 4.03 -2.62
CA SER A 78 -6.12 3.63 -3.07
C SER A 78 -6.67 4.52 -4.20
N LYS A 79 -6.38 5.83 -4.15
CA LYS A 79 -6.77 6.79 -5.18
C LYS A 79 -5.95 6.63 -6.47
N SER A 80 -4.64 6.40 -6.33
CA SER A 80 -3.74 6.27 -7.47
C SER A 80 -3.91 4.95 -8.22
N PHE A 81 -4.30 3.88 -7.52
CA PHE A 81 -4.39 2.53 -8.06
C PHE A 81 -5.79 1.92 -7.84
N PRO A 82 -6.84 2.49 -8.47
CA PRO A 82 -8.23 2.12 -8.15
C PRO A 82 -8.58 0.66 -8.51
N LEU A 83 -7.88 0.05 -9.48
CA LEU A 83 -8.12 -1.33 -9.94
C LEU A 83 -7.09 -2.34 -9.41
N ILE A 84 -6.37 -1.99 -8.35
CA ILE A 84 -5.40 -2.90 -7.73
C ILE A 84 -6.10 -4.17 -7.25
N SER A 85 -5.54 -5.31 -7.65
CA SER A 85 -6.04 -6.65 -7.30
C SER A 85 -5.08 -7.43 -6.40
N GLN A 86 -3.78 -7.10 -6.46
CA GLN A 86 -2.75 -7.73 -5.63
C GLN A 86 -1.82 -6.67 -5.06
N LEU A 87 -1.62 -6.71 -3.74
CA LEU A 87 -0.77 -5.78 -3.01
C LEU A 87 0.25 -6.55 -2.17
N ALA A 88 1.54 -6.31 -2.40
CA ALA A 88 2.60 -6.78 -1.52
C ALA A 88 3.21 -5.61 -0.76
N LEU A 89 3.34 -5.73 0.55
CA LEU A 89 3.91 -4.71 1.43
C LEU A 89 5.17 -5.25 2.12
N LEU A 90 6.28 -4.57 1.88
CA LEU A 90 7.57 -4.89 2.46
C LEU A 90 8.06 -3.68 3.24
N ASN A 91 7.67 -3.61 4.51
CA ASN A 91 8.11 -2.56 5.42
C ASN A 91 8.06 -3.09 6.86
N VAL A 92 9.23 -3.25 7.47
CA VAL A 92 9.36 -3.78 8.84
C VAL A 92 9.26 -2.69 9.91
N TRP A 93 9.18 -1.43 9.50
CA TRP A 93 9.09 -0.30 10.42
C TRP A 93 7.66 -0.10 10.90
N LYS A 94 7.56 0.10 12.21
CA LYS A 94 6.35 0.43 12.93
C LYS A 94 5.78 1.77 12.46
N GLN A 95 4.46 1.89 12.38
CA GLN A 95 3.80 3.17 12.10
C GLN A 95 4.03 4.12 13.29
N GLU A 96 4.53 5.32 13.01
CA GLU A 96 4.80 6.33 14.05
C GLU A 96 3.52 7.09 14.39
N LYS A 97 2.77 7.47 13.36
CA LYS A 97 1.43 8.04 13.52
C LYS A 97 0.45 6.90 13.70
N LYS A 98 0.56 6.21 14.83
CA LYS A 98 -0.48 5.28 15.26
C LYS A 98 -1.81 6.02 15.16
N VAL A 99 -2.72 5.50 14.34
CA VAL A 99 -4.14 5.78 14.51
C VAL A 99 -4.38 5.57 16.00
N ARG A 100 -4.74 6.66 16.70
CA ARG A 100 -4.78 6.71 18.16
C ARG A 100 -5.85 5.73 18.64
N ASP A 101 -5.49 4.46 18.73
CA ASP A 101 -6.36 3.37 19.17
C ASP A 101 -6.74 3.53 20.68
N GLN A 102 -6.37 4.64 21.35
CA GLN A 102 -6.51 4.83 22.80
C GLN A 102 -6.90 6.24 23.32
N LEU A 103 -7.12 7.28 22.51
CA LEU A 103 -7.46 8.61 23.07
C LEU A 103 -8.53 9.36 22.25
N ASN A 104 -9.73 9.41 22.85
CA ASN A 104 -10.88 10.27 22.58
C ASN A 104 -11.63 10.06 21.26
N GLU A 105 -12.78 9.38 21.38
CA GLU A 105 -13.79 9.08 20.34
C GLU A 105 -14.39 10.31 19.63
N HIS A 106 -13.97 11.54 19.92
CA HIS A 106 -14.75 12.72 19.56
C HIS A 106 -14.22 13.64 18.46
N GLU A 107 -12.99 13.53 17.93
CA GLU A 107 -12.53 14.64 17.05
C GLU A 107 -11.74 14.33 15.77
N GLN A 108 -11.43 13.09 15.37
CA GLN A 108 -10.85 12.87 14.03
C GLN A 108 -11.35 11.57 13.38
N THR A 109 -12.41 11.68 12.59
CA THR A 109 -12.83 10.64 11.64
C THR A 109 -11.82 10.58 10.49
N PHE A 110 -10.85 9.67 10.56
CA PHE A 110 -10.06 9.32 9.38
C PHE A 110 -10.97 8.69 8.33
N SER A 111 -10.71 8.97 7.05
CA SER A 111 -11.48 8.38 5.96
C SER A 111 -11.16 6.89 5.87
N ILE A 112 -12.17 6.04 6.03
CA ILE A 112 -12.04 4.61 5.81
C ILE A 112 -11.58 4.39 4.36
N ILE A 113 -10.48 3.67 4.18
CA ILE A 113 -9.93 3.36 2.87
C ILE A 113 -10.69 2.17 2.31
N GLU A 114 -11.17 2.25 1.07
CA GLU A 114 -11.76 1.09 0.40
C GLU A 114 -10.85 0.63 -0.75
N TYR A 115 -10.54 -0.66 -0.78
CA TYR A 115 -9.91 -1.32 -1.92
C TYR A 115 -10.89 -2.33 -2.54
N SER A 116 -11.80 -1.84 -3.38
CA SER A 116 -12.93 -2.63 -3.88
C SER A 116 -12.51 -3.85 -4.72
N HIS A 117 -11.34 -3.79 -5.35
CA HIS A 117 -10.85 -4.84 -6.26
C HIS A 117 -9.71 -5.70 -5.68
N LEU A 118 -9.26 -5.41 -4.47
CA LEU A 118 -8.11 -6.08 -3.87
C LEU A 118 -8.51 -7.48 -3.40
N VAL A 119 -7.97 -8.50 -4.08
CA VAL A 119 -8.26 -9.91 -3.81
C VAL A 119 -7.15 -10.61 -3.03
N GLU A 120 -5.94 -10.05 -3.08
CA GLU A 120 -4.74 -10.65 -2.49
C GLU A 120 -3.88 -9.58 -1.82
N ILE A 121 -3.49 -9.82 -0.57
CA ILE A 121 -2.54 -9.00 0.18
C ILE A 121 -1.42 -9.89 0.73
N ASP A 122 -0.17 -9.49 0.51
CA ASP A 122 1.01 -10.10 1.13
C ASP A 122 1.65 -9.14 2.14
N LEU A 123 1.62 -9.54 3.41
CA LEU A 123 2.15 -8.84 4.58
C LEU A 123 3.23 -9.68 5.31
N ASN A 124 3.76 -10.76 4.71
CA ASN A 124 4.73 -11.65 5.39
C ASN A 124 6.01 -10.93 5.83
N CYS A 125 6.37 -9.85 5.15
CA CYS A 125 7.54 -9.02 5.44
C CYS A 125 7.16 -7.63 5.99
N ALA A 126 5.95 -7.49 6.52
CA ALA A 126 5.43 -6.23 7.05
C ALA A 126 5.37 -6.25 8.58
N HIS A 127 5.55 -5.08 9.20
CA HIS A 127 5.28 -4.88 10.61
C HIS A 127 3.78 -5.11 10.95
N VAL A 128 3.49 -5.61 12.16
CA VAL A 128 2.13 -5.92 12.63
C VAL A 128 1.14 -4.74 12.56
N ASP A 129 1.63 -3.50 12.63
CA ASP A 129 0.79 -2.30 12.49
C ASP A 129 0.09 -2.25 11.12
N TYR A 130 0.73 -2.76 10.06
CA TYR A 130 0.12 -2.85 8.74
C TYR A 130 -0.97 -3.91 8.68
N VAL A 131 -0.81 -5.01 9.43
CA VAL A 131 -1.86 -6.02 9.60
C VAL A 131 -3.09 -5.36 10.21
N LYS A 132 -2.92 -4.52 11.25
CA LYS A 132 -4.03 -3.73 11.83
C LYS A 132 -4.62 -2.73 10.85
N GLN A 133 -3.78 -2.03 10.07
CA GLN A 133 -4.23 -1.08 9.06
C GLN A 133 -5.18 -1.73 8.03
N PHE A 134 -4.89 -2.95 7.58
CA PHE A 134 -5.72 -3.65 6.59
C PHE A 134 -6.88 -4.42 7.20
N LEU A 135 -6.69 -5.10 8.35
CA LEU A 135 -7.73 -5.94 8.92
C LEU A 135 -8.81 -5.16 9.66
N PHE A 136 -8.49 -4.03 10.30
CA PHE A 136 -9.51 -3.27 11.03
C PHE A 136 -10.44 -2.53 10.06
N ASN A 137 -11.74 -2.87 10.13
CA ASN A 137 -12.80 -2.27 9.29
C ASN A 137 -13.01 -0.77 9.53
N SER A 138 -12.53 -0.26 10.68
CA SER A 138 -12.47 1.16 11.00
C SER A 138 -11.39 1.91 10.21
N LYS A 139 -10.44 1.19 9.61
CA LYS A 139 -9.32 1.74 8.84
C LYS A 139 -9.44 1.43 7.35
N THR A 140 -9.76 0.18 7.02
CA THR A 140 -9.80 -0.29 5.63
C THR A 140 -10.98 -1.24 5.40
N ARG A 141 -11.62 -1.15 4.23
CA ARG A 141 -12.63 -2.08 3.72
C ARG A 141 -12.08 -2.88 2.55
N LEU A 142 -12.19 -4.19 2.65
CA LEU A 142 -11.61 -5.14 1.70
C LEU A 142 -12.67 -6.13 1.19
N PRO A 143 -13.72 -5.67 0.48
CA PRO A 143 -14.90 -6.48 0.17
C PRO A 143 -14.61 -7.69 -0.75
N SER A 144 -13.49 -7.68 -1.46
CA SER A 144 -13.11 -8.72 -2.42
C SER A 144 -11.94 -9.58 -1.95
N LEU A 145 -11.46 -9.39 -0.71
CA LEU A 145 -10.28 -10.09 -0.21
C LEU A 145 -10.55 -11.59 -0.07
N ASN A 146 -9.71 -12.37 -0.74
CA ASN A 146 -9.79 -13.84 -0.75
C ASN A 146 -8.51 -14.49 -0.24
N THR A 147 -7.40 -13.78 -0.26
CA THR A 147 -6.07 -14.32 0.08
C THR A 147 -5.26 -13.30 0.85
N LEU A 148 -4.89 -13.67 2.07
CA LEU A 148 -4.02 -12.90 2.94
C LEU A 148 -2.82 -13.74 3.31
N TYR A 149 -1.63 -13.28 2.94
CA TYR A 149 -0.38 -13.84 3.43
C TYR A 149 0.11 -12.97 4.59
N VAL A 150 0.19 -13.55 5.78
CA VAL A 150 0.56 -12.85 7.01
C VAL A 150 1.21 -13.82 7.97
N ASN A 151 2.13 -13.33 8.80
CA ASN A 151 2.65 -14.13 9.90
C ASN A 151 1.51 -14.53 10.85
N TYR A 152 1.39 -15.82 11.15
CA TYR A 152 0.33 -16.35 12.00
C TYR A 152 0.27 -15.67 13.38
N GLN A 153 1.43 -15.37 13.99
CA GLN A 153 1.48 -14.73 15.29
C GLN A 153 0.96 -13.29 15.24
N ASP A 154 1.25 -12.56 14.16
CA ASP A 154 0.76 -11.19 13.96
C ASP A 154 -0.75 -11.17 13.69
N LEU A 155 -1.26 -12.17 12.96
CA LEU A 155 -2.70 -12.36 12.75
C LEU A 155 -3.42 -12.66 14.08
N MET A 156 -2.91 -13.59 14.88
CA MET A 156 -3.46 -13.93 16.19
C MET A 156 -3.46 -12.73 17.13
N THR A 157 -2.36 -11.98 17.15
CA THR A 157 -2.23 -10.77 17.98
C THR A 157 -3.20 -9.68 17.53
N THR A 158 -3.35 -9.47 16.22
CA THR A 158 -4.23 -8.44 15.65
C THR A 158 -5.70 -8.76 15.85
N THR A 159 -6.08 -10.02 15.74
CA THR A 159 -7.48 -10.48 15.85
C THR A 159 -7.89 -10.84 17.27
N GLU A 160 -6.99 -10.72 18.24
CA GLU A 160 -7.19 -11.20 19.62
C GLU A 160 -7.66 -12.65 19.64
N ASN A 161 -6.94 -13.53 18.96
CA ASN A 161 -7.32 -14.93 18.73
C ASN A 161 -8.69 -15.06 18.05
N PHE A 162 -8.95 -14.26 17.02
CA PHE A 162 -10.22 -14.21 16.27
C PHE A 162 -11.46 -13.78 17.09
N THR A 163 -11.26 -13.11 18.23
CA THR A 163 -12.37 -12.57 19.04
C THR A 163 -12.65 -11.08 18.80
N ASN A 164 -11.74 -10.36 18.12
CA ASN A 164 -11.87 -8.93 17.87
C ASN A 164 -12.84 -8.63 16.71
N ASP A 165 -13.95 -7.96 17.03
CA ASP A 165 -15.00 -7.60 16.07
C ASP A 165 -14.57 -6.59 15.00
N LEU A 166 -13.54 -5.76 15.26
CA LEU A 166 -13.03 -4.78 14.29
C LEU A 166 -12.34 -5.46 13.11
N ALA A 167 -11.67 -6.58 13.34
CA ALA A 167 -11.03 -7.38 12.29
C ALA A 167 -12.01 -8.31 11.57
N ARG A 168 -13.13 -8.62 12.23
CA ARG A 168 -14.06 -9.68 11.81
C ARG A 168 -14.64 -9.48 10.41
N GLU A 169 -15.04 -8.26 10.05
CA GLU A 169 -15.69 -8.02 8.75
C GLU A 169 -14.77 -8.30 7.56
N ASN A 170 -13.49 -7.89 7.64
CA ASN A 170 -12.53 -8.18 6.58
C ASN A 170 -12.04 -9.64 6.60
N CYS A 171 -12.12 -10.33 7.75
CA CYS A 171 -11.76 -11.74 7.87
C CYS A 171 -12.90 -12.71 7.48
N LYS A 172 -14.14 -12.26 7.28
CA LYS A 172 -15.32 -13.12 7.01
C LYS A 172 -15.28 -13.83 5.65
N SER A 173 -14.50 -13.34 4.68
CA SER A 173 -14.49 -13.85 3.30
C SER A 173 -13.37 -14.85 3.00
N GLU A 174 -12.47 -15.15 3.94
CA GLU A 174 -11.20 -15.81 3.62
C GLU A 174 -11.21 -17.35 3.73
N LYS A 175 -10.46 -17.98 2.82
CA LYS A 175 -9.93 -19.35 2.99
C LYS A 175 -8.49 -19.23 3.44
N TYR A 176 -8.20 -19.58 4.69
CA TYR A 176 -6.83 -19.56 5.23
C TYR A 176 -6.01 -20.71 4.62
N TYR A 177 -4.89 -20.37 3.97
CA TYR A 177 -3.84 -21.33 3.62
C TYR A 177 -2.65 -21.07 4.55
N PHE A 178 -2.33 -22.06 5.37
CA PHE A 178 -1.20 -22.08 6.30
C PHE A 178 0.03 -22.70 5.63
#